data_AF-A0A969I7R2-F1
#
_entry.id   AF-A0A969I7R2-F1
#
_cell.length_a   1.000
_cell.length_b   1.000
_cell.length_c   1.000
_cell.angle_alpha   90.00
_cell.angle_beta   90.00
_cell.angle_gamma   90.00
#
_symmetry.space_group_name_H-M   'P 1'
#
loop_
_entity.id
_entity.type
_entity.pdbx_description
1 polymer ?
#
loop_
_entity_poly.entity_id
_entity_poly.type
_entity_poly.pdbx_seq_one_letter_code
_entity_poly.pdbx_strand_id
1 'polypeptide(L)'
;MLKAYLAGLPAEPVGFAPIFRNRSGRPYSKDTLGDDFRAVRTAFFGAHEKRQLADFRRSGSVEALAGEVAPEKLSSKMANSLSTSNRAHKTYGPVQLAAVRDTDAARQRGRSKLRAATVNGEQRPDKSSRTSTQESQNIDQKNAKSLK
;
A
#
# COMPACT_ATOMS: atom_id res chain seq x y z
N MET A 1 -4.04 -18.27 -3.05
CA MET A 1 -4.40 -17.23 -4.05
C MET A 1 -3.53 -17.32 -5.30
N LEU A 2 -2.26 -16.91 -5.30
CA LEU A 2 -1.42 -17.00 -6.51
C LEU A 2 -1.26 -18.44 -7.03
N LYS A 3 -1.02 -19.42 -6.15
CA LYS A 3 -0.96 -20.85 -6.53
C LYS A 3 -2.23 -21.34 -7.22
N ALA A 4 -3.40 -20.95 -6.69
CA ALA A 4 -4.69 -21.33 -7.26
C ALA A 4 -4.91 -20.66 -8.63
N TYR A 5 -4.46 -19.42 -8.79
CA TYR A 5 -4.47 -18.74 -10.09
C TYR A 5 -3.59 -19.47 -11.11
N LEU A 6 -2.35 -19.81 -10.75
CA LEU A 6 -1.42 -20.54 -11.63
C LEU A 6 -1.98 -21.91 -12.02
N ALA A 7 -2.56 -22.65 -11.07
CA ALA A 7 -3.19 -23.94 -11.34
C ALA A 7 -4.43 -23.84 -12.24
N GLY A 8 -5.06 -22.66 -12.32
CA GLY A 8 -6.19 -22.40 -13.22
C GLY A 8 -5.77 -21.97 -14.63
N LEU A 9 -4.46 -21.81 -14.90
CA LEU A 9 -3.99 -21.50 -16.24
C LEU A 9 -4.03 -22.77 -17.11
N PRO A 10 -4.36 -22.64 -18.41
CA PRO A 10 -4.44 -23.78 -19.31
C PRO A 10 -3.06 -24.42 -19.60
N ALA A 11 -1.98 -23.72 -19.28
CA ALA A 11 -0.61 -24.19 -19.44
C ALA A 11 0.30 -23.55 -18.39
N GLU A 12 1.35 -24.27 -18.01
CA GLU A 12 2.40 -23.77 -17.13
C GLU A 12 3.18 -22.61 -17.78
N PRO A 13 3.28 -21.44 -17.12
CA PRO A 13 4.09 -20.33 -17.62
C PRO A 13 5.58 -20.67 -17.57
N VAL A 14 6.28 -20.60 -18.72
CA VAL A 14 7.72 -20.85 -18.81
C VAL A 14 8.54 -19.57 -18.92
N GLY A 15 9.71 -19.55 -18.28
CA GLY A 15 10.71 -18.49 -18.42
C GLY A 15 10.19 -17.09 -18.10
N PHE A 16 10.30 -16.17 -19.07
CA PHE A 16 9.89 -14.76 -18.94
C PHE A 16 8.42 -14.50 -19.27
N ALA A 17 7.61 -15.55 -19.38
CA ALA A 17 6.19 -15.40 -19.69
C ALA A 17 5.48 -14.54 -18.64
N PRO A 18 4.70 -13.52 -19.05
CA PRO A 18 3.92 -12.72 -18.11
C PRO A 18 2.94 -13.60 -17.34
N ILE A 19 3.04 -13.52 -16.01
CA ILE A 19 2.22 -14.29 -15.07
C ILE A 19 0.76 -13.86 -15.18
N PHE A 20 0.49 -12.56 -15.21
CA PHE A 20 -0.87 -12.02 -15.31
C PHE A 20 -1.20 -11.61 -16.75
N ARG A 21 -2.34 -12.09 -17.23
CA ARG A 21 -2.84 -11.85 -18.59
C ARG A 21 -4.28 -11.36 -18.56
N ASN A 22 -4.65 -10.56 -19.55
CA ASN A 22 -6.02 -10.12 -19.76
C ASN A 22 -6.90 -11.27 -20.29
N ARG A 23 -8.20 -11.00 -20.46
CA ARG A 23 -9.17 -11.99 -20.94
C ARG A 23 -8.85 -12.56 -22.34
N SER A 24 -8.09 -11.82 -23.14
CA SER A 24 -7.61 -12.25 -24.46
C SER A 24 -6.28 -13.01 -24.41
N GLY A 25 -5.75 -13.31 -23.21
CA GLY A 25 -4.48 -14.01 -23.03
C GLY A 25 -3.23 -13.14 -23.27
N ARG A 26 -3.38 -11.85 -23.52
CA ARG A 26 -2.26 -10.92 -23.71
C ARG A 26 -1.76 -10.39 -22.36
N PRO A 27 -0.48 -9.96 -22.26
CA PRO A 27 0.01 -9.27 -21.07
C PRO A 27 -0.81 -8.00 -20.83
N TYR A 28 -1.08 -7.69 -19.56
CA TYR A 28 -1.74 -6.44 -19.22
C TYR A 28 -0.88 -5.23 -19.62
N SER A 29 -1.51 -4.25 -20.26
CA SER A 29 -0.98 -2.89 -20.34
C SER A 29 -1.35 -2.12 -19.06
N LYS A 30 -0.74 -0.95 -18.88
CA LYS A 30 -1.06 -0.04 -17.77
C LYS A 30 -2.55 0.30 -17.75
N ASP A 31 -3.13 0.59 -18.91
CA ASP A 31 -4.52 1.07 -19.01
C ASP A 31 -5.51 -0.09 -18.83
N THR A 32 -5.29 -1.21 -19.52
CA THR A 32 -6.19 -2.38 -19.45
C THR A 32 -6.28 -2.99 -18.05
N LEU A 33 -5.18 -2.98 -17.28
CA LEU A 33 -5.22 -3.43 -15.89
C LEU A 33 -6.06 -2.49 -15.01
N GLY A 34 -5.94 -1.18 -15.22
CA GLY A 34 -6.70 -0.17 -14.48
C GLY A 34 -8.19 -0.26 -14.75
N ASP A 35 -8.57 -0.53 -16.00
CA ASP A 35 -9.97 -0.65 -16.41
C ASP A 35 -10.61 -1.94 -15.89
N ASP A 36 -9.95 -3.08 -16.04
CA ASP A 36 -10.44 -4.34 -15.46
C ASP A 36 -10.53 -4.26 -13.94
N PHE A 37 -9.55 -3.60 -13.29
CA PHE A 37 -9.62 -3.34 -11.86
C PHE A 37 -10.87 -2.54 -11.48
N ARG A 38 -11.15 -1.44 -12.19
CA ARG A 38 -12.34 -0.61 -11.94
C ARG A 38 -13.63 -1.39 -12.15
N ALA A 39 -13.71 -2.18 -13.22
CA ALA A 39 -14.87 -3.01 -13.51
C ALA A 39 -15.15 -4.01 -12.37
N VAL A 40 -14.13 -4.72 -11.88
CA VAL A 40 -14.26 -5.64 -10.74
C VAL A 40 -14.68 -4.88 -9.48
N ARG A 41 -14.04 -3.76 -9.17
CA ARG A 41 -14.39 -2.93 -8.00
C ARG A 41 -15.86 -2.50 -8.04
N THR A 42 -16.34 -2.00 -9.17
CA THR A 42 -17.73 -1.58 -9.34
C THR A 42 -18.69 -2.75 -9.21
N ALA A 43 -18.37 -3.92 -9.76
CA ALA A 43 -19.22 -5.12 -9.65
C ALA A 43 -19.41 -5.58 -8.19
N PHE A 44 -18.39 -5.49 -7.35
CA PHE A 44 -18.47 -5.95 -5.96
C PHE A 44 -18.90 -4.88 -4.94
N PHE A 45 -18.65 -3.59 -5.24
CA PHE A 45 -18.84 -2.51 -4.27
C PHE A 45 -19.77 -1.39 -4.75
N GLY A 46 -20.34 -1.52 -5.95
CA GLY A 46 -21.30 -0.59 -6.53
C GLY A 46 -20.68 0.57 -7.32
N ALA A 47 -21.54 1.36 -7.97
CA ALA A 47 -21.16 2.42 -8.92
C ALA A 47 -20.38 3.59 -8.30
N HIS A 48 -20.50 3.78 -6.98
CA HIS A 48 -19.82 4.85 -6.24
C HIS A 48 -18.39 4.49 -5.83
N GLU A 49 -17.93 3.27 -6.10
CA GLU A 49 -16.54 2.90 -5.83
C GLU A 49 -15.57 3.58 -6.81
N LYS A 50 -14.63 4.37 -6.27
CA LYS A 50 -13.68 5.18 -7.06
C LYS A 50 -12.20 4.86 -6.82
N ARG A 51 -11.87 3.91 -5.93
CA ARG A 51 -10.47 3.55 -5.67
C ARG A 51 -9.78 3.08 -6.94
N GLN A 52 -8.53 3.46 -7.06
CA GLN A 52 -7.64 3.10 -8.14
C GLN A 52 -6.60 2.08 -7.68
N LEU A 53 -5.91 1.46 -8.63
CA LEU A 53 -4.86 0.48 -8.33
C LEU A 53 -3.75 1.09 -7.45
N ALA A 54 -3.44 2.38 -7.62
CA ALA A 54 -2.48 3.11 -6.81
C ALA A 54 -2.88 3.19 -5.33
N ASP A 55 -4.17 3.19 -5.02
CA ASP A 55 -4.66 3.25 -3.64
C ASP A 55 -4.33 1.98 -2.86
N PHE A 56 -4.03 0.86 -3.52
CA PHE A 56 -3.57 -0.35 -2.82
C PHE A 56 -2.22 -0.18 -2.15
N ARG A 57 -1.31 0.62 -2.73
CA ARG A 57 -0.04 0.92 -2.08
C ARG A 57 -0.30 1.72 -0.80
N ARG A 58 -1.17 2.73 -0.88
CA ARG A 58 -1.56 3.58 0.24
C ARG A 58 -2.26 2.78 1.35
N SER A 59 -3.25 1.96 0.99
CA SER A 59 -3.96 1.10 1.96
C SER A 59 -3.03 0.05 2.56
N GLY A 60 -2.15 -0.53 1.76
CA GLY A 60 -1.16 -1.50 2.21
C GLY A 60 -0.19 -0.91 3.24
N SER A 61 0.26 0.33 3.05
CA SER A 61 1.09 1.04 4.03
C SER A 61 0.32 1.31 5.33
N VAL A 62 -0.92 1.79 5.24
CA VAL A 62 -1.77 2.05 6.43
C VAL A 62 -1.99 0.77 7.24
N GLU A 63 -2.32 -0.33 6.56
CA GLU A 63 -2.52 -1.64 7.20
C GLU A 63 -1.22 -2.14 7.85
N ALA A 64 -0.08 -2.00 7.18
CA ALA A 64 1.21 -2.45 7.72
C ALA A 64 1.64 -1.63 8.94
N LEU A 65 1.43 -0.31 8.92
CA LEU A 65 1.70 0.59 10.05
C LEU A 65 0.78 0.27 11.24
N ALA A 66 -0.50 -0.01 11.02
CA ALA A 66 -1.41 -0.48 12.06
C ALA A 66 -0.97 -1.84 12.67
N GLY A 67 -0.23 -2.63 11.89
CA GLY A 67 0.46 -3.84 12.34
C GLY A 67 1.83 -3.61 12.96
N GLU A 68 2.22 -2.36 13.23
CA GLU A 68 3.49 -1.99 13.87
C GLU A 68 4.73 -2.50 13.10
N VAL A 69 4.68 -2.44 11.77
CA VAL A 69 5.89 -2.70 10.96
C VAL A 69 6.92 -1.58 11.18
N ALA A 70 8.19 -1.96 11.24
CA ALA A 70 9.29 -0.99 11.23
C ALA A 70 9.31 -0.19 9.90
N PRO A 71 9.50 1.15 9.95
CA PRO A 71 9.52 2.01 8.75
C PRO A 71 10.51 1.57 7.67
N GLU A 72 11.65 1.02 8.06
CA GLU A 72 12.73 0.55 7.18
C GLU A 72 12.28 -0.68 6.38
N LYS A 73 11.58 -1.62 7.04
CA LYS A 73 11.02 -2.81 6.38
C LYS A 73 9.91 -2.42 5.41
N LEU A 74 9.08 -1.44 5.78
CA LEU A 74 8.05 -0.89 4.91
C LEU A 74 8.66 -0.18 3.70
N SER A 75 9.68 0.67 3.91
CA SER A 75 10.41 1.35 2.84
C SER A 75 11.05 0.36 1.86
N SER A 76 11.74 -0.66 2.39
CA SER A 76 12.34 -1.73 1.59
C SER A 76 11.29 -2.44 0.73
N LYS A 77 10.13 -2.78 1.30
CA LYS A 77 9.05 -3.43 0.56
C LYS A 77 8.41 -2.52 -0.49
N MET A 78 8.23 -1.24 -0.18
CA MET A 78 7.66 -0.27 -1.12
C MET A 78 8.66 0.17 -2.19
N ALA A 79 9.94 -0.20 -2.05
CA ALA A 79 11.06 0.32 -2.81
C ALA A 79 11.19 1.85 -2.72
N ASN A 80 10.77 2.43 -1.59
CA ASN A 80 10.76 3.87 -1.35
C ASN A 80 12.07 4.30 -0.66
N SER A 81 13.16 4.40 -1.42
CA SER A 81 14.37 5.20 -1.10
C SER A 81 15.44 5.08 -2.20
N LEU A 82 15.02 4.87 -3.45
CA LEU A 82 15.92 4.61 -4.58
C LEU A 82 16.03 5.72 -5.60
N SER A 83 15.23 6.78 -5.49
CA SER A 83 15.30 7.91 -6.41
C SER A 83 16.66 8.64 -6.35
N THR A 84 17.39 8.55 -5.23
CA THR A 84 18.68 9.24 -5.07
C THR A 84 19.90 8.40 -5.49
N SER A 85 19.78 7.08 -5.71
CA SER A 85 20.90 6.26 -6.25
C SER A 85 20.43 4.94 -6.87
N ASN A 86 19.77 5.04 -8.03
CA ASN A 86 19.27 3.89 -8.79
C ASN A 86 20.37 2.95 -9.34
N ARG A 87 21.62 3.42 -9.45
CA ARG A 87 22.72 2.65 -10.04
C ARG A 87 23.41 1.73 -9.02
N ALA A 88 23.72 2.22 -7.82
CA ALA A 88 24.44 1.43 -6.82
C ALA A 88 23.58 0.32 -6.19
N HIS A 89 22.30 0.58 -5.93
CA HIS A 89 21.41 -0.42 -5.34
C HIS A 89 20.98 -1.50 -6.36
N LYS A 90 20.88 -1.18 -7.67
CA LYS A 90 20.69 -2.22 -8.70
C LYS A 90 21.86 -3.18 -8.77
N THR A 91 23.07 -2.69 -8.47
CA THR A 91 24.30 -3.50 -8.51
C THR A 91 24.51 -4.31 -7.21
N TYR A 92 24.04 -3.84 -6.04
CA TYR A 92 24.43 -4.44 -4.75
C TYR A 92 23.31 -4.66 -3.71
N GLY A 93 22.07 -4.21 -3.94
CA GLY A 93 20.99 -4.31 -2.96
C GLY A 93 20.01 -5.43 -3.30
N PRO A 94 20.19 -6.68 -2.81
CA PRO A 94 19.21 -7.73 -3.02
C PRO A 94 17.87 -7.34 -2.37
N VAL A 95 16.76 -7.74 -3.00
CA VAL A 95 15.43 -7.64 -2.39
C VAL A 95 15.44 -8.43 -1.08
N GLN A 96 15.27 -7.74 0.05
CA GLN A 96 15.24 -8.38 1.35
C GLN A 96 13.91 -9.12 1.55
N LEU A 97 13.86 -10.38 1.11
CA LEU A 97 12.64 -11.21 1.16
C LEU A 97 12.05 -11.32 2.57
N ALA A 98 12.90 -11.31 3.60
CA ALA A 98 12.46 -11.29 5.00
C ALA A 98 11.65 -10.03 5.32
N ALA A 99 12.14 -8.84 4.95
CA ALA A 99 11.43 -7.58 5.15
C ALA A 99 10.08 -7.54 4.40
N VAL A 100 10.03 -8.12 3.20
CA VAL A 100 8.78 -8.24 2.42
C VAL A 100 7.75 -9.09 3.17
N ARG A 101 8.16 -10.27 3.66
CA ARG A 101 7.32 -11.21 4.41
C ARG A 101 6.85 -10.62 5.73
N ASP A 102 7.74 -10.00 6.48
CA ASP A 102 7.43 -9.35 7.77
C ASP A 102 6.37 -8.27 7.61
N THR A 103 6.50 -7.46 6.56
CA THR A 103 5.53 -6.41 6.27
C THR A 103 4.18 -7.00 5.82
N ASP A 104 4.14 -8.15 5.12
CA ASP A 104 2.87 -8.85 4.83
C ASP A 104 2.19 -9.37 6.09
N ALA A 105 2.96 -9.95 7.01
CA ALA A 105 2.44 -10.41 8.29
C ALA A 105 1.91 -9.24 9.13
N ALA A 106 2.63 -8.12 9.18
CA ALA A 106 2.16 -6.89 9.83
C ALA A 106 0.87 -6.38 9.19
N ARG A 107 0.79 -6.36 7.85
CA ARG A 107 -0.43 -5.98 7.12
C ARG A 107 -1.63 -6.84 7.48
N GLN A 108 -1.43 -8.16 7.64
CA GLN A 108 -2.48 -9.07 8.09
C GLN A 108 -2.94 -8.75 9.51
N ARG A 109 -2.01 -8.55 10.45
CA ARG A 109 -2.34 -8.15 11.83
C ARG A 109 -3.07 -6.82 11.88
N GLY A 110 -2.60 -5.81 11.13
CA GLY A 110 -3.23 -4.50 11.05
C GLY A 110 -4.64 -4.55 10.46
N ARG A 111 -4.89 -5.37 9.43
CA ARG A 111 -6.25 -5.59 8.91
C ARG A 111 -7.19 -6.15 9.98
N SER A 112 -6.74 -7.10 10.79
CA SER A 112 -7.55 -7.64 11.88
C SER A 112 -7.89 -6.57 12.92
N LYS A 113 -6.89 -5.78 13.35
CA LYS A 113 -7.09 -4.66 14.29
C LYS A 113 -8.06 -3.61 13.74
N LEU A 114 -7.86 -3.17 12.49
CA LEU A 114 -8.71 -2.15 11.87
C LEU A 114 -10.15 -2.63 11.69
N ARG A 115 -10.36 -3.93 11.41
CA ARG A 115 -11.70 -4.53 11.35
C ARG A 115 -12.38 -4.56 12.71
N ALA A 116 -11.65 -4.96 13.76
CA ALA A 116 -12.17 -4.95 15.12
C ALA A 116 -12.58 -3.53 15.57
N ALA A 117 -11.74 -2.52 15.29
CA ALA A 117 -12.06 -1.13 15.60
C ALA A 117 -13.31 -0.62 14.86
N THR A 118 -13.49 -0.98 13.58
CA THR A 118 -14.70 -0.60 12.83
C THR A 118 -15.97 -1.30 13.34
N VAL A 119 -15.88 -2.50 13.90
CA VAL A 119 -17.01 -3.21 14.50
C VAL A 119 -17.39 -2.59 15.85
N ASN A 120 -16.41 -2.08 16.59
CA ASN A 120 -16.61 -1.46 17.91
C ASN A 120 -17.04 0.02 17.86
N GLY A 121 -17.29 0.59 16.67
CA GLY A 121 -17.82 1.95 16.53
C GLY A 121 -16.84 3.09 16.83
N GLU A 122 -15.56 2.81 17.07
CA GLU A 122 -14.54 3.86 17.23
C GLU A 122 -14.27 4.54 15.88
N GLN A 123 -14.95 5.67 15.66
CA GLN A 123 -14.67 6.59 14.57
C GLN A 123 -13.22 7.06 14.69
N ARG A 124 -12.43 6.83 13.63
CA ARG A 124 -11.04 7.32 13.56
C ARG A 124 -11.06 8.85 13.71
N PRO A 125 -10.18 9.44 14.54
CA PRO A 125 -10.13 10.89 14.65
C PRO A 125 -9.83 11.50 13.28
N ASP A 126 -10.72 12.41 12.87
CA ASP A 126 -10.59 13.22 11.67
C ASP A 126 -9.22 13.93 11.67
N LYS A 127 -8.50 13.82 10.54
CA LYS A 127 -7.21 14.50 10.31
C LYS A 127 -7.32 16.01 10.48
N SER A 128 -8.52 16.59 10.36
CA SER A 128 -8.78 18.01 10.60
C SER A 128 -8.39 18.45 12.02
N SER A 129 -8.51 17.57 13.02
CA SER A 129 -8.22 17.91 14.43
C SER A 129 -6.73 17.94 14.79
N ARG A 130 -5.83 17.35 13.99
CA ARG A 130 -4.38 17.40 14.25
C ARG A 130 -3.71 18.68 13.77
N THR A 131 -4.26 19.31 12.74
CA THR A 131 -3.68 20.52 12.16
C THR A 131 -3.90 21.72 13.07
N SER A 132 -5.08 21.82 13.72
CA SER A 132 -5.38 22.93 14.63
C SER A 132 -4.50 22.95 15.87
N THR A 133 -4.19 21.78 16.46
CA THR A 133 -3.34 21.72 17.66
C THR A 133 -1.87 22.06 17.39
N GLN A 134 -1.35 21.73 16.20
CA GLN A 134 0.03 22.07 15.82
C GLN A 134 0.19 23.54 15.45
N GLU A 135 -0.84 24.17 14.90
CA GLU A 135 -0.83 25.59 14.55
C GLU A 135 -0.92 26.48 15.80
N SER A 136 -1.76 26.12 16.79
CA SER A 136 -1.83 26.83 18.08
C SER A 136 -0.52 26.79 18.85
N GLN A 137 0.17 25.64 18.88
CA GLN A 137 1.44 25.49 19.60
C GLN A 137 2.61 26.22 18.94
N ASN A 138 2.57 26.42 17.61
CA ASN A 138 3.60 27.18 16.89
C ASN A 138 3.44 28.70 17.07
N ILE A 139 2.21 29.19 17.27
CA ILE A 139 1.94 30.62 17.52
C ILE A 139 2.44 31.02 18.91
N ASP A 140 2.18 30.21 19.94
CA ASP A 140 2.65 30.47 21.30
C ASP A 140 4.18 30.47 21.43
N GLN A 141 4.87 29.58 20.71
CA GLN A 141 6.33 29.54 20.72
C GLN A 141 6.98 30.72 19.98
N LYS A 142 6.31 31.30 18.97
CA LYS A 142 6.79 32.51 18.28
C LYS A 142 6.62 33.75 19.15
N ASN A 143 5.51 33.87 19.88
CA ASN A 143 5.28 35.02 20.76
C ASN A 143 6.21 35.02 21.98
N ALA A 144 6.57 33.86 22.52
CA ALA A 144 7.52 33.75 23.63
C ALA A 144 8.97 34.12 23.25
N LYS A 145 9.34 34.04 21.97
CA LYS A 145 10.68 34.40 21.47
C LYS A 145 10.83 35.86 21.04
N SER A 146 9.74 36.61 20.94
CA SER A 146 9.76 38.03 20.52
C SER A 146 9.86 39.03 21.69
N LEU A 147 9.93 38.54 22.94
CA LEU A 147 9.98 39.34 24.18
C LEU A 147 11.32 39.20 24.93
N LYS A 148 12.39 38.79 24.24
CA LYS A 148 13.77 38.83 24.75
C LYS A 148 14.68 39.55 23.77
#